data_AF-A0A9D9QTN5-F1
#
_entry.id   AF-A0A9D9QTN5-F1
#
_cell.length_a   1.000
_cell.length_b   1.000
_cell.length_c   1.000
_cell.angle_alpha   90.00
_cell.angle_beta   90.00
_cell.angle_gamma   90.00
#
_symmetry.space_group_name_H-M   'P 1'
#
loop_
_entity.id
_entity.type
_entity.pdbx_description
1 polymer ?
#
loop_
_entity_poly.entity_id
_entity_poly.type
_entity_poly.pdbx_seq_one_letter_code
_entity_poly.pdbx_strand_id
1 'polypeptide(L)' 'MSQTQCDDDMPDEINFSGGARGKFFRPGAKVNLPVYLDDQVQLRLAALANAKGVDLSVLVNDLLRKDIELIEMAR' A
#
# COMPACT_ATOMS: atom_id res chain seq x y z
N MET A 1 23.68 -5.77 43.14
CA MET A 1 23.06 -5.85 41.80
C MET A 1 21.64 -5.32 41.93
N SER A 2 21.44 -4.02 41.67
CA SER A 2 20.14 -3.37 41.78
C SER A 2 19.26 -3.87 40.65
N GLN A 3 18.13 -4.51 40.97
CA GLN A 3 17.15 -4.89 39.97
C GLN A 3 16.49 -3.61 39.45
N THR A 4 16.65 -3.34 38.16
CA THR A 4 15.88 -2.31 37.47
C THR A 4 14.44 -2.81 37.38
N GLN A 5 13.53 -2.13 38.08
CA GLN A 5 12.11 -2.37 37.97
C GLN A 5 11.66 -1.92 36.58
N CYS A 6 11.32 -2.88 35.73
CA CYS A 6 10.63 -2.62 34.47
C CYS A 6 9.17 -2.36 34.83
N ASP A 7 8.67 -1.15 34.58
CA ASP A 7 7.23 -0.87 34.57
C ASP A 7 6.59 -1.77 33.49
N ASP A 8 5.89 -2.81 33.95
CA ASP A 8 5.34 -3.92 33.15
C ASP A 8 3.81 -3.82 33.02
N ASP A 9 3.24 -2.63 33.15
CA ASP A 9 1.78 -2.44 33.04
C ASP A 9 1.38 -2.38 31.56
N MET A 10 1.42 -3.56 30.93
CA MET A 10 0.69 -3.83 29.70
C MET A 10 -0.83 -3.73 30.00
N PRO A 11 -1.59 -2.90 29.28
CA PRO A 11 -3.03 -2.77 29.53
C PRO A 11 -3.74 -4.12 29.44
N ASP A 12 -4.69 -4.38 30.35
CA ASP A 12 -5.46 -5.64 30.38
C ASP A 12 -6.17 -5.94 29.05
N GLU A 13 -6.48 -4.91 28.25
CA GLU A 13 -7.10 -5.08 26.94
C GLU A 13 -6.15 -5.70 25.89
N ILE A 14 -4.84 -5.69 26.12
CA ILE A 14 -3.82 -6.19 25.19
C ILE A 14 -3.40 -7.61 25.56
N ASN A 15 -4.09 -8.60 24.99
CA ASN A 15 -3.80 -10.01 25.21
C ASN A 15 -2.97 -10.64 24.07
N PHE A 16 -1.69 -10.95 24.33
CA PHE A 16 -0.80 -11.62 23.37
C PHE A 16 -0.78 -13.15 23.46
N SER A 17 -1.59 -13.79 24.32
CA SER A 17 -1.60 -15.26 24.49
C SER A 17 -1.89 -16.04 23.20
N GLY A 18 -2.59 -15.43 22.22
CA GLY A 18 -2.84 -16.00 20.90
C GLY A 18 -1.77 -15.69 19.84
N GLY A 19 -0.67 -15.04 20.23
CA GLY A 19 0.42 -14.68 19.34
C GLY A 19 1.18 -15.91 18.83
N ALA A 20 1.30 -16.05 17.52
CA ALA A 20 2.11 -17.10 16.89
C ALA A 20 3.29 -16.48 16.16
N ARG A 21 4.51 -16.97 16.44
CA ARG A 21 5.73 -16.51 15.76
C ARG A 21 5.60 -16.73 14.26
N GLY A 22 5.78 -15.67 13.47
CA GLY A 22 5.71 -15.75 12.02
C GLY A 22 4.30 -15.89 11.44
N LYS A 23 3.22 -15.63 12.21
CA LYS A 23 1.83 -15.72 11.72
C LYS A 23 1.57 -14.97 10.40
N PHE A 24 2.22 -13.83 10.22
CA PHE A 24 2.13 -13.01 9.00
C PHE A 24 3.38 -13.07 8.13
N PHE A 25 4.41 -13.83 8.55
CA PHE A 25 5.63 -13.99 7.78
C PHE A 25 5.34 -14.86 6.56
N ARG A 26 5.75 -14.36 5.39
CA ARG A 26 5.59 -15.03 4.12
C ARG A 26 6.95 -15.06 3.43
N PRO A 27 7.63 -16.23 3.37
CA PRO A 27 8.90 -16.36 2.66
C PRO A 27 8.76 -15.90 1.21
N GLY A 28 9.65 -15.00 0.77
CA GLY A 28 9.62 -14.48 -0.60
C GLY A 28 8.42 -13.59 -0.93
N ALA A 29 7.71 -13.05 0.06
CA ALA A 29 6.60 -12.14 -0.20
C ALA A 29 7.06 -10.89 -0.96
N LYS A 30 6.41 -10.63 -2.09
CA LYS A 30 6.50 -9.36 -2.79
C LYS A 30 5.40 -8.44 -2.28
N VAL A 31 5.79 -7.37 -1.60
CA VAL A 31 4.88 -6.32 -1.18
C VAL A 31 4.91 -5.25 -2.27
N ASN A 32 3.76 -5.04 -2.92
CA ASN A 32 3.61 -3.92 -3.84
C ASN A 32 3.14 -2.72 -3.02
N LEU A 33 3.96 -1.67 -2.94
CA LEU A 33 3.57 -0.45 -2.25
C LEU A 33 2.50 0.28 -3.08
N PRO A 34 1.33 0.60 -2.51
CA PRO A 34 0.35 1.40 -3.23
C PRO A 34 0.90 2.81 -3.47
N VAL A 35 0.69 3.32 -4.68
CA VAL A 35 0.91 4.72 -5.01
C VAL A 35 -0.45 5.41 -4.96
N TYR A 36 -0.58 6.39 -4.08
CA TYR A 36 -1.80 7.18 -3.97
C TYR A 36 -1.73 8.35 -4.95
N LEU A 37 -2.87 8.63 -5.58
CA LEU A 37 -3.06 9.81 -6.40
C LEU A 37 -3.61 10.93 -5.54
N ASP A 38 -3.30 12.18 -5.90
CA ASP A 38 -3.99 13.34 -5.34
C ASP A 38 -5.51 13.23 -5.56
N ASP A 39 -6.29 13.70 -4.60
CA ASP A 39 -7.75 13.56 -4.58
C ASP A 39 -8.43 14.06 -5.85
N GLN A 40 -8.00 15.24 -6.34
CA GLN A 40 -8.54 15.82 -7.57
C GLN A 40 -8.22 14.97 -8.79
N VAL A 41 -7.00 14.40 -8.86
CA VAL A 41 -6.56 13.55 -9.95
C VAL A 41 -7.36 12.24 -9.94
N GLN A 42 -7.48 11.63 -8.77
CA GLN A 42 -8.25 10.40 -8.59
C GLN A 42 -9.71 10.58 -9.03
N LEU A 43 -10.36 11.67 -8.59
CA LEU A 43 -11.75 11.94 -8.93
C LEU A 43 -11.95 12.11 -10.44
N ARG A 44 -11.03 12.81 -11.10
CA ARG A 44 -11.08 13.03 -12.55
C ARG A 44 -10.86 11.74 -13.33
N LEU A 45 -9.86 10.95 -12.96
CA LEU A 45 -9.56 9.68 -13.63
C LEU A 45 -10.66 8.64 -13.39
N ALA A 46 -11.26 8.60 -12.20
CA ALA A 46 -12.39 7.72 -11.91
C ALA A 46 -13.61 8.06 -12.77
N ALA A 47 -13.94 9.35 -12.92
CA ALA A 47 -15.02 9.77 -13.82
C ALA A 47 -14.74 9.39 -15.28
N LEU A 48 -13.49 9.52 -15.72
CA LEU A 48 -13.08 9.20 -17.08
C LEU A 48 -13.07 7.69 -17.35
N ALA A 49 -12.68 6.88 -16.36
CA ALA A 49 -12.74 5.42 -16.41
C ALA A 49 -14.19 4.93 -16.51
N ASN A 50 -15.07 5.48 -15.67
CA ASN A 50 -16.51 5.19 -15.69
C ASN A 50 -17.15 5.56 -17.04
N ALA A 51 -16.84 6.75 -17.57
CA ALA A 51 -17.35 7.17 -18.88
C ALA A 51 -16.89 6.26 -20.03
N LYS A 52 -15.70 5.65 -19.90
CA LYS A 52 -15.15 4.69 -20.86
C LYS A 52 -15.60 3.25 -20.60
N GLY A 53 -16.26 2.97 -19.47
CA GLY A 53 -16.64 1.61 -19.07
C GLY A 53 -15.44 0.70 -18.77
N VAL A 54 -14.33 1.26 -18.31
CA VAL A 54 -13.11 0.51 -17.96
C VAL A 54 -12.77 0.69 -16.49
N ASP A 55 -11.99 -0.23 -15.95
CA ASP A 55 -11.49 -0.11 -14.58
C ASP A 55 -10.48 1.05 -14.44
N LEU A 56 -10.49 1.73 -13.29
CA LEU A 56 -9.56 2.84 -13.02
C LEU A 56 -8.10 2.40 -13.12
N SER A 57 -7.76 1.21 -12.63
CA SER A 57 -6.39 0.70 -12.70
C SER A 57 -5.94 0.47 -14.13
N VAL A 58 -6.83 0.01 -15.02
CA VAL A 58 -6.54 -0.17 -16.45
C VAL A 58 -6.25 1.18 -17.09
N LEU A 59 -7.13 2.16 -16.87
CA LEU A 59 -6.95 3.51 -17.42
C LEU A 59 -5.64 4.15 -16.96
N VAL A 60 -5.34 4.08 -15.66
CA VAL A 60 -4.11 4.66 -15.07
C VAL A 60 -2.87 4.00 -15.65
N ASN A 61 -2.84 2.67 -15.74
CA ASN A 61 -1.70 1.94 -16.31
C ASN A 61 -1.47 2.29 -17.78
N ASP A 62 -2.53 2.40 -18.57
CA ASP A 62 -2.42 2.75 -19.99
C ASP A 62 -1.91 4.18 -20.21
N LEU A 63 -2.32 5.13 -19.36
CA LEU A 63 -1.78 6.49 -19.34
C LEU A 63 -0.28 6.47 -19.01
N LEU A 64 0.11 5.81 -17.90
CA LEU A 64 1.49 5.77 -17.44
C LEU A 64 2.43 5.07 -18.44
N ARG A 65 1.99 4.01 -19.12
CA ARG A 65 2.80 3.35 -20.17
C ARG A 65 3.12 4.31 -21.32
N LYS A 66 2.13 5.05 -21.80
CA LYS A 66 2.33 6.03 -22.88
C LYS A 66 3.29 7.14 -22.46
N ASP A 67 3.16 7.62 -21.23
CA ASP A 67 4.07 8.63 -20.70
C ASP A 67 5.51 8.11 -20.58
N ILE A 68 5.69 6.85 -20.13
CA ILE A 68 7.00 6.18 -20.10
C ILE A 68 7.59 6.07 -21.51
N GLU A 69 6.81 5.58 -22.49
CA GLU A 69 7.25 5.48 -23.88
C GLU A 69 7.71 6.84 -24.44
N LEU A 70 6.97 7.91 -24.16
CA LEU A 70 7.34 9.27 -24.58
C LEU A 70 8.65 9.75 -23.92
N ILE A 71 8.83 9.46 -22.63
CA ILE A 71 10.06 9.80 -21.89
C ILE A 71 11.26 9.02 -22.45
N GLU A 72 11.08 7.74 -22.80
CA GLU A 72 12.13 6.90 -23.37
C GLU A 72 12.52 7.35 -24.78
N MET A 73 11.56 7.80 -25.60
CA MET A 73 11.84 8.33 -26.96
C MET A 73 12.57 9.67 -26.94
N ALA A 74 12.40 10.47 -25.89
CA ALA A 74 13.07 11.75 -25.73
C ALA A 74 14.52 11.61 -25.20
N ARG A 75 14.98 10.38 -24.94
CA ARG A 75 16.28 10.05 -24.35
C ARG A 75 17.28 9.61 -25.42
#